data_AF-A0A1V1I3P5-F1
#
_entry.id   AF-A0A1V1I3P5-F1
#
_cell.length_a   1.000
_cell.length_b   1.000
_cell.length_c   1.000
_cell.angle_alpha   90.00
_cell.angle_beta   90.00
_cell.angle_gamma   90.00
#
_symmetry.space_group_name_H-M   'P 1'
#
loop_
_entity.id
_entity.type
_entity.pdbx_description
1 polymer ?
#
loop_
_entity_poly.entity_id
_entity_poly.type
_entity_poly.pdbx_seq_one_letter_code
_entity_poly.pdbx_strand_id
1 'polypeptide(L)'
;MKFSFAKVTNSRLMGTMGLLISWEDKQDKIVQYFLLDAEGLGLADYVSLKNPTKEEAYREEERLMGGLGSDRIRISEDEALFLIKYFGNKNSYYEKPLPGEVNEYIDIIKKYETKLHIEDIYPKICKPIKDEVEFINYMTMRFIAWDRESLKYFSGSEEIANMHITNINGTLLKNTVIPKGNKRYISEALYEDNDGYYTSKIAFSIEEYEYGFKISSMIATDKEPIFDFEVFDEISKPEFVSMYSISRVDKFLDIFYRDNPFTLKSDMENGTFFTRFNFNNDHVKNNVYVINNDIKAIYYQMGNEFFVGTYSDKDRKYINKILQCNYKEYLDIKEELYFEENVLYDFVESESNDFYDFLD
;
A
#
# COMPACT_ATOMS: atom_id res chain seq x y z
N MET A 1 24.21 21.74 -3.50
CA MET A 1 22.81 22.21 -3.57
C MET A 1 22.33 22.53 -2.18
N LYS A 2 21.28 23.35 -2.02
CA LYS A 2 20.68 23.66 -0.72
C LYS A 2 19.34 22.94 -0.58
N PHE A 3 18.99 22.54 0.63
CA PHE A 3 17.66 22.03 0.93
C PHE A 3 16.60 23.09 0.62
N SER A 4 15.53 22.69 -0.07
CA SER A 4 14.36 23.53 -0.35
C SER A 4 13.17 23.10 0.51
N PHE A 5 12.73 21.84 0.38
CA PHE A 5 11.70 21.26 1.24
C PHE A 5 11.71 19.73 1.17
N ALA A 6 11.04 19.09 2.13
CA ALA A 6 10.71 17.67 2.07
C ALA A 6 9.25 17.42 2.45
N LYS A 7 8.70 16.33 1.94
CA LYS A 7 7.37 15.80 2.28
C LYS A 7 7.44 14.30 2.55
N VAL A 8 6.61 13.80 3.44
CA VAL A 8 6.42 12.35 3.65
C VAL A 8 4.93 12.02 3.76
N THR A 9 4.50 10.84 3.34
CA THR A 9 3.15 10.37 3.66
C THR A 9 3.04 9.92 5.12
N ASN A 10 1.92 10.18 5.78
CA ASN A 10 1.65 9.65 7.12
C ASN A 10 1.03 8.24 7.11
N SER A 11 1.49 7.41 6.16
CA SER A 11 0.97 6.07 5.85
C SER A 11 1.73 4.93 6.55
N ARG A 12 2.63 5.21 7.50
CA ARG A 12 3.50 4.19 8.13
C ARG A 12 2.69 2.95 8.53
N LEU A 13 1.53 3.11 9.15
CA LEU A 13 0.74 1.98 9.66
C LEU A 13 0.16 1.04 8.59
N MET A 14 0.22 1.42 7.31
CA MET A 14 -0.02 0.54 6.16
C MET A 14 1.25 -0.19 5.68
N GLY A 15 2.39 -0.03 6.37
CA GLY A 15 3.66 -0.65 6.02
C GLY A 15 4.60 0.24 5.21
N THR A 16 4.07 1.12 4.36
CA THR A 16 4.88 1.87 3.39
C THR A 16 4.68 3.38 3.50
N MET A 17 5.71 4.17 3.19
CA MET A 17 5.66 5.63 3.09
C MET A 17 6.39 6.14 1.85
N GLY A 18 5.86 7.18 1.22
CA GLY A 18 6.57 7.94 0.20
C GLY A 18 7.27 9.13 0.83
N LEU A 19 8.54 9.35 0.49
CA LEU A 19 9.35 10.49 0.91
C LEU A 19 9.84 11.25 -0.32
N LEU A 20 9.66 12.57 -0.31
CA LEU A 20 10.14 13.48 -1.35
C LEU A 20 11.09 14.50 -0.72
N ILE A 21 12.27 14.70 -1.33
CA ILE A 21 13.20 15.77 -0.96
C ILE A 21 13.53 16.62 -2.18
N SER A 22 13.32 17.93 -2.06
CA SER A 22 13.66 18.91 -3.09
C SER A 22 14.91 19.69 -2.67
N TRP A 23 15.90 19.70 -3.55
CA TRP A 23 17.13 20.47 -3.45
C TRP A 23 17.13 21.54 -4.55
N GLU A 24 17.56 22.75 -4.21
CA GLU A 24 17.63 23.86 -5.15
C GLU A 24 18.97 24.60 -5.00
N ASP A 25 19.53 25.00 -6.13
CA ASP A 25 20.59 26.00 -6.24
C ASP A 25 20.20 27.00 -7.35
N LYS A 26 20.99 28.05 -7.58
CA LYS A 26 20.61 29.19 -8.43
C LYS A 26 20.04 28.84 -9.82
N GLN A 27 20.45 27.71 -10.40
CA GLN A 27 20.05 27.29 -11.75
C GLN A 27 19.56 25.85 -11.82
N ASP A 28 19.75 25.06 -10.75
CA ASP A 28 19.48 23.63 -10.75
C ASP A 28 18.51 23.27 -9.62
N LYS A 29 17.55 22.42 -9.93
CA LYS A 29 16.62 21.78 -9.01
C LYS A 29 16.78 20.27 -9.13
N ILE A 30 16.89 19.58 -8.01
CA ILE A 30 16.81 18.12 -7.96
C ILE A 30 15.64 17.76 -7.04
N VAL A 31 14.78 16.85 -7.49
CA VAL A 31 13.73 16.28 -6.66
C VAL A 31 13.95 14.78 -6.58
N GLN A 32 14.13 14.29 -5.36
CA GLN A 32 14.37 12.89 -5.04
C GLN A 32 13.14 12.29 -4.39
N TYR A 33 12.80 11.08 -4.80
CA TYR A 33 11.61 10.33 -4.39
C TYR A 33 12.07 8.98 -3.85
N PHE A 34 11.62 8.60 -2.65
CA PHE A 34 11.99 7.36 -1.98
C PHE A 34 10.73 6.64 -1.48
N LEU A 35 10.60 5.35 -1.79
CA LEU A 35 9.62 4.47 -1.12
C LEU A 35 10.29 3.84 0.10
N LEU A 36 9.71 4.08 1.27
CA LEU A 36 10.18 3.57 2.56
C LEU A 36 9.25 2.44 3.00
N ASP A 37 9.77 1.23 3.12
CA ASP A 37 9.07 0.07 3.65
C ASP A 37 9.49 -0.20 5.10
N ALA A 38 8.52 -0.17 6.00
CA ALA A 38 8.70 -0.37 7.43
C ALA A 38 8.83 -1.85 7.81
N GLU A 39 8.38 -2.76 6.96
CA GLU A 39 8.19 -4.16 7.31
C GLU A 39 9.46 -5.00 7.06
N GLY A 40 10.10 -4.92 5.89
CA GLY A 40 11.23 -5.82 5.59
C GLY A 40 12.25 -5.42 4.52
N LEU A 41 12.02 -4.35 3.75
CA LEU A 41 12.94 -3.93 2.67
C LEU A 41 13.81 -2.74 3.07
N GLY A 42 13.29 -1.79 3.84
CA GLY A 42 13.96 -0.50 4.06
C GLY A 42 13.62 0.48 2.94
N LEU A 43 14.60 0.96 2.17
CA LEU A 43 14.37 1.70 0.93
C LEU A 43 13.98 0.72 -0.18
N ALA A 44 12.75 0.84 -0.68
CA ALA A 44 12.16 -0.08 -1.65
C ALA A 44 12.21 0.44 -3.09
N ASP A 45 12.11 1.76 -3.30
CA ASP A 45 12.18 2.41 -4.61
C ASP A 45 12.87 3.78 -4.49
N TYR A 46 13.52 4.22 -5.56
CA TYR A 46 14.21 5.49 -5.63
C TYR A 46 14.23 6.07 -7.05
N VAL A 47 13.82 7.33 -7.18
CA VAL A 47 13.90 8.11 -8.42
C VAL A 47 14.43 9.52 -8.12
N SER A 48 15.30 10.03 -8.99
CA SER A 48 15.82 11.40 -8.94
C SER A 48 15.53 12.11 -10.26
N LEU A 49 14.93 13.30 -10.19
CA LEU A 49 14.65 14.14 -11.35
C LEU A 49 15.46 15.43 -11.28
N LYS A 50 16.24 15.69 -12.33
CA LYS A 50 17.01 16.93 -12.49
C LYS A 50 16.26 17.93 -13.36
N ASN A 51 16.04 19.12 -12.82
CA ASN A 51 15.29 20.21 -13.44
C ASN A 51 13.93 19.78 -14.02
N PRO A 52 13.10 19.00 -13.29
CA PRO A 52 11.84 18.52 -13.82
C PRO A 52 10.90 19.68 -14.12
N THR A 53 10.13 19.52 -15.19
CA THR A 53 8.91 20.30 -15.41
C THR A 53 7.91 20.05 -14.29
N LYS A 54 6.91 20.93 -14.15
CA LYS A 54 5.83 20.74 -13.17
C LYS A 54 5.07 19.43 -13.37
N GLU A 55 4.90 19.03 -14.63
CA GLU A 55 4.17 17.82 -15.00
C GLU A 55 4.96 16.56 -14.66
N GLU A 56 6.27 16.53 -14.94
CA GLU A 56 7.14 15.42 -14.54
C GLU A 56 7.19 15.26 -13.02
N ALA A 57 7.39 16.37 -12.28
CA ALA A 57 7.42 16.33 -10.83
C ALA A 57 6.08 15.87 -10.22
N TYR A 58 4.95 16.30 -10.80
CA TYR A 58 3.62 15.88 -10.37
C TYR A 58 3.39 14.38 -10.63
N ARG A 59 3.69 13.89 -11.84
CA ARG A 59 3.51 12.47 -12.19
C ARG A 59 4.33 11.57 -11.29
N GLU A 60 5.59 11.92 -11.03
CA GLU A 60 6.44 11.12 -10.15
C GLU A 60 5.99 11.18 -8.68
N GLU A 61 5.50 12.34 -8.21
CA GLU A 61 4.90 12.45 -6.87
C GLU A 61 3.65 11.55 -6.74
N GLU A 62 2.77 11.52 -7.75
CA GLU A 62 1.58 10.67 -7.74
C GLU A 62 1.88 9.18 -7.93
N ARG A 63 2.86 8.83 -8.76
CA ARG A 63 3.32 7.44 -8.95
C ARG A 63 3.75 6.82 -7.63
N LEU A 64 4.53 7.55 -6.84
CA LEU A 64 5.07 7.06 -5.59
C LEU A 64 4.07 7.20 -4.41
N MET A 65 3.36 8.33 -4.33
CA MET A 65 2.62 8.71 -3.11
C MET A 65 1.10 8.69 -3.29
N GLY A 66 0.58 8.64 -4.52
CA GLY A 66 -0.85 8.76 -4.82
C GLY A 66 -1.67 7.57 -4.33
N GLY A 67 -1.10 6.36 -4.35
CA GLY A 67 -1.77 5.12 -3.93
C GLY A 67 -1.70 4.79 -2.44
N LEU A 68 -0.99 5.57 -1.61
CA LEU A 68 -0.72 5.22 -0.20
C LEU A 68 -1.86 5.60 0.78
N GLY A 69 -2.97 6.13 0.27
CA GLY A 69 -4.20 6.35 1.06
C GLY A 69 -4.07 7.36 2.22
N SER A 70 -3.07 8.25 2.18
CA SER A 70 -2.65 9.06 3.33
C SER A 70 -2.21 10.48 2.96
N ASP A 71 -2.23 11.38 3.93
CA ASP A 71 -1.85 12.78 3.72
C ASP A 71 -0.35 12.95 3.54
N ARG A 72 0.04 13.96 2.76
CA ARG A 72 1.43 14.36 2.53
C ARG A 72 1.78 15.52 3.46
N ILE A 73 2.64 15.29 4.43
CA ILE A 73 3.03 16.27 5.44
C ILE A 73 4.43 16.82 5.17
N ARG A 74 4.67 18.08 5.53
CA ARG A 74 6.02 18.67 5.47
C ARG A 74 6.85 18.23 6.67
N ILE A 75 8.12 17.91 6.39
CA ILE A 75 9.12 17.57 7.40
C ILE A 75 10.37 18.42 7.21
N SER A 76 11.20 18.48 8.25
CA SER A 76 12.48 19.20 8.19
C SER A 76 13.52 18.43 7.37
N GLU A 77 14.62 19.11 7.03
CA GLU A 77 15.78 18.47 6.40
C GLU A 77 16.33 17.34 7.27
N ASP A 78 16.49 17.59 8.58
CA ASP A 78 17.02 16.60 9.52
C ASP A 78 16.14 15.35 9.60
N GLU A 79 14.82 15.53 9.62
CA GLU A 79 13.85 14.43 9.63
C GLU A 79 13.89 13.61 8.34
N ALA A 80 14.00 14.28 7.19
CA ALA A 80 14.06 13.60 5.90
C ALA A 80 15.36 12.80 5.73
N LEU A 81 16.50 13.39 6.10
CA LEU A 81 17.80 12.72 6.06
C LEU A 81 17.89 11.58 7.09
N PHE A 82 17.29 11.77 8.28
CA PHE A 82 17.13 10.70 9.26
C PHE A 82 16.36 9.51 8.68
N LEU A 83 15.22 9.74 8.01
CA LEU A 83 14.43 8.67 7.40
C LEU A 83 15.24 7.90 6.33
N ILE A 84 15.97 8.60 5.45
CA ILE A 84 16.84 7.94 4.46
C ILE A 84 17.88 7.07 5.16
N LYS A 85 18.54 7.60 6.20
CA LYS A 85 19.53 6.84 6.97
C LYS A 85 18.90 5.63 7.65
N TYR A 86 17.76 5.81 8.30
CA TYR A 86 17.08 4.78 9.07
C TYR A 86 16.67 3.61 8.18
N PHE A 87 15.93 3.90 7.11
CA PHE A 87 15.46 2.88 6.18
C PHE A 87 16.58 2.31 5.32
N GLY A 88 17.59 3.11 4.95
CA GLY A 88 18.77 2.61 4.24
C GLY A 88 19.60 1.62 5.07
N ASN A 89 19.66 1.80 6.40
CA ASN A 89 20.28 0.82 7.29
C ASN A 89 19.45 -0.47 7.38
N LYS A 90 18.12 -0.41 7.25
CA LYS A 90 17.27 -1.61 7.17
C LYS A 90 17.61 -2.45 5.94
N ASN A 91 17.88 -1.87 4.77
CA ASN A 91 18.33 -2.66 3.61
C ASN A 91 19.56 -3.50 3.96
N SER A 92 20.54 -2.93 4.67
CA SER A 92 21.74 -3.67 5.11
C SER A 92 21.42 -4.76 6.14
N TYR A 93 20.46 -4.51 7.05
CA TYR A 93 20.05 -5.47 8.07
C TYR A 93 19.32 -6.67 7.46
N TYR A 94 18.48 -6.45 6.45
CA TYR A 94 17.70 -7.48 5.75
C TYR A 94 18.41 -8.04 4.51
N GLU A 95 19.68 -7.68 4.28
CA GLU A 95 20.47 -8.10 3.12
C GLU A 95 19.78 -7.80 1.77
N LYS A 96 19.08 -6.66 1.69
CA LYS A 96 18.40 -6.18 0.49
C LYS A 96 19.26 -5.16 -0.27
N PRO A 97 19.21 -5.14 -1.61
CA PRO A 97 19.88 -4.11 -2.38
C PRO A 97 19.26 -2.73 -2.13
N LEU A 98 20.07 -1.69 -2.32
CA LEU A 98 19.61 -0.30 -2.33
C LEU A 98 19.07 0.05 -3.74
N PRO A 99 17.93 0.75 -3.87
CA PRO A 99 17.27 0.99 -5.16
C PRO A 99 17.88 2.16 -5.97
N GLY A 100 17.83 2.08 -7.30
CA GLY A 100 18.20 3.18 -8.20
C GLY A 100 19.66 3.66 -8.08
N GLU A 101 19.89 4.97 -8.29
CA GLU A 101 21.23 5.58 -8.30
C GLU A 101 21.80 5.80 -6.89
N VAL A 102 22.30 4.71 -6.28
CA VAL A 102 22.81 4.65 -4.89
C VAL A 102 23.81 5.75 -4.54
N ASN A 103 24.66 6.16 -5.50
CA ASN A 103 25.68 7.19 -5.27
C ASN A 103 25.09 8.54 -4.84
N GLU A 104 23.83 8.83 -5.16
CA GLU A 104 23.18 10.10 -4.81
C GLU A 104 22.84 10.22 -3.32
N TYR A 105 22.69 9.11 -2.60
CA TYR A 105 22.20 9.12 -1.21
C TYR A 105 22.97 8.20 -0.26
N ILE A 106 23.93 7.41 -0.73
CA ILE A 106 24.74 6.51 0.12
C ILE A 106 25.49 7.24 1.22
N ASP A 107 25.92 8.48 0.96
CA ASP A 107 26.60 9.30 1.95
C ASP A 107 25.66 9.75 3.08
N ILE A 108 24.36 9.89 2.80
CA ILE A 108 23.35 10.14 3.84
C ILE A 108 23.30 8.93 4.78
N ILE A 109 23.20 7.72 4.23
CA ILE A 109 23.15 6.48 5.03
C ILE A 109 24.42 6.33 5.89
N LYS A 110 25.59 6.46 5.27
CA LYS A 110 26.88 6.16 5.92
C LYS A 110 27.40 7.27 6.84
N LYS A 111 27.22 8.54 6.47
CA LYS A 111 27.92 9.68 7.10
C LYS A 111 27.00 10.65 7.82
N TYR A 112 25.70 10.68 7.51
CA TYR A 112 24.78 11.57 8.21
C TYR A 112 24.70 11.22 9.70
N GLU A 113 24.83 12.23 10.54
CA GLU A 113 24.71 12.12 12.00
C GLU A 113 23.51 12.93 12.46
N THR A 114 22.70 12.34 13.33
CA THR A 114 21.53 12.99 13.92
C THR A 114 21.27 12.42 15.30
N LYS A 115 20.53 13.18 16.11
CA LYS A 115 20.08 12.77 17.45
C LYS A 115 18.63 12.27 17.44
N LEU A 116 17.97 12.31 16.29
CA LEU A 116 16.62 11.80 16.12
C LEU A 116 16.61 10.28 16.28
N HIS A 117 15.59 9.81 16.97
CA HIS A 117 15.20 8.41 17.04
C HIS A 117 13.90 8.21 16.27
N ILE A 118 13.57 6.96 15.91
CA ILE A 118 12.39 6.70 15.08
C ILE A 118 11.12 7.15 15.82
N GLU A 119 11.08 6.97 17.13
CA GLU A 119 10.00 7.35 18.04
C GLU A 119 9.70 8.86 18.00
N ASP A 120 10.70 9.71 17.71
CA ASP A 120 10.50 11.16 17.55
C ASP A 120 9.71 11.49 16.28
N ILE A 121 9.77 10.60 15.29
CA ILE A 121 9.16 10.77 13.96
C ILE A 121 7.79 10.13 13.86
N TYR A 122 7.50 9.08 14.64
CA TYR A 122 6.21 8.38 14.65
C TYR A 122 4.98 9.29 14.67
N PRO A 123 4.90 10.34 15.53
CA PRO A 123 3.75 11.24 15.56
C PRO A 123 3.47 11.97 14.24
N LYS A 124 4.46 12.02 13.34
CA LYS A 124 4.35 12.64 12.02
C LYS A 124 4.00 11.61 10.95
N ILE A 125 4.72 10.49 10.92
CA ILE A 125 4.59 9.48 9.86
C ILE A 125 3.44 8.50 10.08
N CYS A 126 2.82 8.48 11.26
CA CYS A 126 1.58 7.76 11.51
C CYS A 126 0.42 8.76 11.50
N LYS A 127 -0.62 8.47 10.72
CA LYS A 127 -1.90 9.18 10.81
C LYS A 127 -2.45 9.10 12.25
N PRO A 128 -3.00 10.20 12.80
CA PRO A 128 -3.71 10.16 14.07
C PRO A 128 -4.93 9.22 14.00
N ILE A 129 -5.01 8.26 14.92
CA ILE A 129 -6.12 7.30 14.98
C ILE A 129 -7.03 7.68 16.15
N LYS A 130 -8.30 7.91 15.83
CA LYS A 130 -9.35 8.30 16.80
C LYS A 130 -10.45 7.26 16.94
N ASP A 131 -10.46 6.26 16.06
CA ASP A 131 -11.39 5.17 16.08
C ASP A 131 -10.71 3.91 16.63
N GLU A 132 -11.39 3.24 17.57
CA GLU A 132 -10.84 2.06 18.25
C GLU A 132 -10.71 0.88 17.29
N VAL A 133 -11.65 0.69 16.38
CA VAL A 133 -11.64 -0.41 15.42
C VAL A 133 -10.53 -0.19 14.39
N GLU A 134 -10.38 1.04 13.91
CA GLU A 134 -9.24 1.45 13.07
C GLU A 134 -7.91 1.14 13.78
N PHE A 135 -7.80 1.46 15.07
CA PHE A 135 -6.59 1.17 15.86
C PHE A 135 -6.33 -0.33 15.96
N ILE A 136 -7.34 -1.14 16.30
CA ILE A 136 -7.20 -2.59 16.41
C ILE A 136 -6.82 -3.22 15.06
N ASN A 137 -7.44 -2.78 13.96
CA ASN A 137 -7.08 -3.28 12.63
C ASN A 137 -5.62 -2.97 12.29
N TYR A 138 -5.17 -1.73 12.49
CA TYR A 138 -3.76 -1.41 12.30
C TYR A 138 -2.84 -2.24 13.19
N MET A 139 -3.15 -2.40 14.47
CA MET A 139 -2.29 -3.18 15.38
C MET A 139 -2.25 -4.66 15.02
N THR A 140 -3.37 -5.23 14.55
CA THR A 140 -3.41 -6.58 13.97
C THR A 140 -2.52 -6.68 12.72
N MET A 141 -2.62 -5.72 11.78
CA MET A 141 -1.73 -5.69 10.61
C MET A 141 -0.26 -5.66 11.03
N ARG A 142 0.10 -4.77 11.98
CA ARG A 142 1.48 -4.65 12.47
C ARG A 142 1.97 -5.91 13.16
N PHE A 143 1.07 -6.62 13.86
CA PHE A 143 1.38 -7.88 14.51
C PHE A 143 1.67 -9.00 13.50
N ILE A 144 0.82 -9.15 12.47
CA ILE A 144 1.01 -10.13 11.40
C ILE A 144 2.24 -9.80 10.54
N ALA A 145 2.47 -8.53 10.22
CA ALA A 145 3.63 -8.10 9.45
C ALA A 145 4.95 -8.12 10.25
N TRP A 146 4.93 -8.58 11.51
CA TRP A 146 6.08 -8.59 12.42
C TRP A 146 6.75 -7.21 12.60
N ASP A 147 5.97 -6.14 12.59
CA ASP A 147 6.45 -4.76 12.75
C ASP A 147 6.71 -4.46 14.25
N ARG A 148 7.82 -5.01 14.74
CA ARG A 148 8.29 -4.89 16.13
C ARG A 148 8.36 -3.45 16.60
N GLU A 149 8.82 -2.55 15.73
CA GLU A 149 8.94 -1.12 16.02
C GLU A 149 7.56 -0.52 16.32
N SER A 150 6.55 -0.84 15.49
CA SER A 150 5.19 -0.31 15.71
C SER A 150 4.61 -0.81 17.01
N LEU A 151 4.70 -2.12 17.22
CA LEU A 151 4.18 -2.76 18.41
C LEU A 151 4.86 -2.18 19.66
N LYS A 152 6.17 -1.92 19.61
CA LYS A 152 6.89 -1.28 20.69
C LYS A 152 6.41 0.14 20.95
N TYR A 153 6.24 0.96 19.91
CA TYR A 153 5.79 2.34 20.05
C TYR A 153 4.39 2.43 20.68
N PHE A 154 3.45 1.61 20.19
CA PHE A 154 2.05 1.64 20.64
C PHE A 154 1.79 0.87 21.94
N SER A 155 2.68 0.00 22.38
CA SER A 155 2.53 -0.71 23.67
C SER A 155 3.47 -0.23 24.78
N GLY A 156 4.62 0.36 24.43
CA GLY A 156 5.73 0.59 25.36
C GLY A 156 6.39 -0.69 25.87
N SER A 157 5.95 -1.88 25.43
CA SER A 157 6.38 -3.17 25.98
C SER A 157 7.32 -3.90 25.02
N GLU A 158 8.47 -4.32 25.55
CA GLU A 158 9.42 -5.16 24.79
C GLU A 158 8.88 -6.58 24.60
N GLU A 159 8.08 -7.05 25.55
CA GLU A 159 7.43 -8.37 25.46
C GLU A 159 6.46 -8.40 24.27
N ILE A 160 5.55 -7.43 24.20
CA ILE A 160 4.57 -7.32 23.10
C ILE A 160 5.27 -7.14 21.76
N ALA A 161 6.33 -6.31 21.70
CA ALA A 161 7.09 -6.07 20.49
C ALA A 161 7.82 -7.31 19.95
N ASN A 162 8.09 -8.32 20.80
CA ASN A 162 8.78 -9.55 20.42
C ASN A 162 7.83 -10.75 20.23
N MET A 163 6.53 -10.58 20.52
CA MET A 163 5.52 -11.57 20.17
C MET A 163 5.40 -11.69 18.66
N HIS A 164 5.30 -12.91 18.16
CA HIS A 164 5.10 -13.22 16.75
C HIS A 164 4.37 -14.57 16.64
N ILE A 165 3.51 -14.69 15.63
CA ILE A 165 2.85 -15.95 15.24
C ILE A 165 3.20 -16.36 13.79
N THR A 166 3.77 -15.44 13.03
CA THR A 166 4.26 -15.66 11.67
C THR A 166 5.74 -16.05 11.68
N ASN A 167 6.19 -16.71 10.62
CA ASN A 167 7.60 -17.02 10.41
C ASN A 167 8.32 -15.95 9.57
N ILE A 168 7.56 -15.19 8.77
CA ILE A 168 8.04 -14.05 7.99
C ILE A 168 7.19 -12.79 8.28
N ASN A 169 7.47 -11.70 7.57
CA ASN A 169 6.55 -10.57 7.46
C ASN A 169 5.29 -11.05 6.71
N GLY A 170 4.27 -11.47 7.47
CA GLY A 170 3.03 -11.99 6.90
C GLY A 170 2.12 -10.89 6.37
N THR A 171 1.16 -11.26 5.54
CA THR A 171 0.18 -10.33 4.96
C THR A 171 -1.21 -10.60 5.54
N LEU A 172 -1.78 -9.60 6.21
CA LEU A 172 -3.14 -9.70 6.73
C LEU A 172 -4.14 -9.63 5.57
N LEU A 173 -4.89 -10.70 5.35
CA LEU A 173 -5.88 -10.79 4.27
C LEU A 173 -7.26 -10.35 4.74
N LYS A 174 -7.64 -10.70 5.97
CA LYS A 174 -8.91 -10.33 6.58
C LYS A 174 -8.78 -10.26 8.10
N ASN A 175 -9.52 -9.34 8.71
CA ASN A 175 -9.67 -9.30 10.16
C ASN A 175 -11.11 -9.00 10.55
N THR A 176 -11.61 -9.73 11.54
CA THR A 176 -12.88 -9.41 12.21
C THR A 176 -12.62 -8.93 13.64
N VAL A 177 -12.87 -7.66 13.89
CA VAL A 177 -12.77 -7.03 15.22
C VAL A 177 -14.08 -7.23 15.97
N ILE A 178 -14.00 -7.93 17.09
CA ILE A 178 -15.12 -8.26 17.97
C ILE A 178 -14.93 -7.52 19.31
N PRO A 179 -15.71 -6.46 19.59
CA PRO A 179 -15.69 -5.78 20.88
C PRO A 179 -16.14 -6.71 22.01
N LYS A 180 -15.41 -6.71 23.12
CA LYS A 180 -15.76 -7.43 24.36
C LYS A 180 -16.15 -6.50 25.53
N GLY A 181 -16.18 -5.20 25.27
CA GLY A 181 -16.44 -4.16 26.29
C GLY A 181 -15.18 -3.81 27.09
N ASN A 182 -15.23 -2.70 27.83
CA ASN A 182 -14.12 -2.20 28.66
C ASN A 182 -12.78 -2.08 27.89
N LYS A 183 -12.83 -1.54 26.66
CA LYS A 183 -11.66 -1.35 25.78
C LYS A 183 -10.91 -2.67 25.48
N ARG A 184 -11.64 -3.78 25.42
CA ARG A 184 -11.12 -5.10 25.04
C ARG A 184 -11.71 -5.55 23.73
N TYR A 185 -10.88 -6.15 22.88
CA TYR A 185 -11.23 -6.59 21.54
C TYR A 185 -10.63 -7.96 21.27
N ILE A 186 -11.29 -8.74 20.43
CA ILE A 186 -10.69 -9.92 19.80
C ILE A 186 -10.65 -9.63 18.31
N SER A 187 -9.48 -9.77 17.72
CA SER A 187 -9.29 -9.84 16.28
C SER A 187 -9.26 -11.30 15.86
N GLU A 188 -10.11 -11.68 14.91
CA GLU A 188 -10.03 -12.97 14.21
C GLU A 188 -9.36 -12.70 12.86
N ALA A 189 -8.05 -12.97 12.82
CA ALA A 189 -7.17 -12.61 11.71
C ALA A 189 -6.96 -13.81 10.79
N LEU A 190 -7.20 -13.61 9.50
CA LEU A 190 -6.82 -14.51 8.40
C LEU A 190 -5.66 -13.85 7.65
N TYR A 191 -4.56 -14.58 7.48
CA TYR A 191 -3.32 -14.03 6.93
C TYR A 191 -2.53 -15.07 6.14
N GLU A 192 -1.68 -14.56 5.25
CA GLU A 192 -0.66 -15.32 4.53
C GLU A 192 0.67 -15.30 5.29
N ASP A 193 1.35 -16.44 5.33
CA ASP A 193 2.69 -16.64 5.87
C ASP A 193 3.55 -17.42 4.85
N ASN A 194 4.76 -17.80 5.23
CA ASN A 194 5.76 -18.38 4.32
C ASN A 194 5.35 -19.67 3.58
N ASP A 195 4.39 -20.44 4.11
CA ASP A 195 4.02 -21.78 3.63
C ASP A 195 2.51 -21.98 3.42
N GLY A 196 1.74 -20.89 3.44
CA GLY A 196 0.30 -20.92 3.16
C GLY A 196 -0.48 -19.94 4.03
N TYR A 197 -1.75 -20.26 4.24
CA TYR A 197 -2.70 -19.39 4.92
C TYR A 197 -3.10 -19.91 6.30
N TYR A 198 -3.32 -18.96 7.20
CA TYR A 198 -3.58 -19.24 8.61
C TYR A 198 -4.63 -18.32 9.21
N THR A 199 -5.32 -18.83 10.22
CA THR A 199 -6.12 -18.00 11.14
C THR A 199 -5.54 -18.00 12.54
N SER A 200 -5.74 -16.90 13.26
CA SER A 200 -5.45 -16.79 14.69
C SER A 200 -6.38 -15.77 15.36
N LYS A 201 -6.61 -15.96 16.67
CA LYS A 201 -7.33 -15.00 17.49
C LYS A 201 -6.37 -14.19 18.33
N ILE A 202 -6.46 -12.87 18.23
CA ILE A 202 -5.60 -11.94 18.94
C ILE A 202 -6.48 -11.09 19.87
N ALA A 203 -6.30 -11.25 21.17
CA ALA A 203 -6.96 -10.46 22.18
C ALA A 203 -6.14 -9.21 22.50
N PHE A 204 -6.77 -8.04 22.41
CA PHE A 204 -6.19 -6.76 22.76
C PHE A 204 -6.94 -6.13 23.93
N SER A 205 -6.20 -5.54 24.86
CA SER A 205 -6.70 -4.46 25.73
C SER A 205 -6.01 -3.16 25.34
N ILE A 206 -6.79 -2.09 25.24
CA ILE A 206 -6.27 -0.77 24.87
C ILE A 206 -6.61 0.28 25.93
N GLU A 207 -5.83 1.35 25.95
CA GLU A 207 -6.03 2.52 26.78
C GLU A 207 -6.00 3.78 25.93
N GLU A 208 -6.80 4.78 26.31
CA GLU A 208 -6.71 6.11 25.71
C GLU A 208 -5.47 6.84 26.25
N TYR A 209 -4.79 7.56 25.36
CA TYR A 209 -3.76 8.53 25.73
C TYR A 209 -4.02 9.85 25.00
N GLU A 210 -3.30 10.90 25.38
CA GLU A 210 -3.52 12.29 24.92
C GLU A 210 -3.70 12.45 23.40
N TYR A 211 -3.08 11.59 22.58
CA TYR A 211 -3.11 11.69 21.13
C TYR A 211 -3.66 10.44 20.41
N GLY A 212 -4.34 9.52 21.11
CA GLY A 212 -4.94 8.32 20.50
C GLY A 212 -5.05 7.14 21.47
N PHE A 213 -4.62 5.96 21.02
CA PHE A 213 -4.68 4.72 21.80
C PHE A 213 -3.31 4.08 21.98
N LYS A 214 -3.17 3.28 23.04
CA LYS A 214 -2.05 2.38 23.28
C LYS A 214 -2.54 0.98 23.61
N ILE A 215 -1.72 -0.02 23.33
CA ILE A 215 -1.94 -1.41 23.74
C ILE A 215 -1.47 -1.56 25.19
N SER A 216 -2.37 -1.91 26.09
CA SER A 216 -2.02 -2.24 27.48
C SER A 216 -1.75 -3.73 27.68
N SER A 217 -2.39 -4.60 26.90
CA SER A 217 -2.07 -6.03 26.85
C SER A 217 -2.45 -6.66 25.51
N MET A 218 -1.72 -7.72 25.15
CA MET A 218 -1.96 -8.49 23.94
C MET A 218 -1.70 -9.98 24.21
N ILE A 219 -2.59 -10.85 23.73
CA ILE A 219 -2.42 -12.31 23.77
C ILE A 219 -2.89 -12.86 22.43
N ALA A 220 -2.11 -13.73 21.80
CA ALA A 220 -2.49 -14.42 20.57
C ALA A 220 -2.63 -15.92 20.83
N THR A 221 -3.56 -16.57 20.13
CA THR A 221 -3.60 -18.04 20.06
C THR A 221 -2.57 -18.56 19.07
N ASP A 222 -2.33 -19.87 19.11
CA ASP A 222 -1.59 -20.55 18.05
C ASP A 222 -2.27 -20.33 16.68
N LYS A 223 -1.50 -20.55 15.61
CA LYS A 223 -1.99 -20.45 14.23
C LYS A 223 -2.63 -21.75 13.77
N GLU A 224 -3.77 -21.65 13.11
CA GLU A 224 -4.50 -22.78 12.53
C GLU A 224 -4.46 -22.67 11.00
N PRO A 225 -4.01 -23.71 10.26
CA PRO A 225 -3.95 -23.67 8.81
C PRO A 225 -5.35 -23.65 8.19
N ILE A 226 -5.49 -22.95 7.07
CA ILE A 226 -6.72 -22.87 6.27
C ILE A 226 -6.39 -23.25 4.82
N PHE A 227 -7.31 -23.93 4.15
CA PHE A 227 -7.13 -24.28 2.74
C PHE A 227 -7.35 -23.06 1.83
N ASP A 228 -6.57 -22.97 0.75
CA ASP A 228 -6.60 -21.86 -0.21
C ASP A 228 -8.02 -21.52 -0.69
N PHE A 229 -8.84 -22.52 -1.02
CA PHE A 229 -10.23 -22.29 -1.46
C PHE A 229 -11.09 -21.61 -0.41
N GLU A 230 -10.93 -21.94 0.88
CA GLU A 230 -11.67 -21.29 1.97
C GLU A 230 -11.21 -19.84 2.13
N VAL A 231 -9.91 -19.57 1.93
CA VAL A 231 -9.37 -18.21 1.97
C VAL A 231 -9.96 -17.37 0.85
N PHE A 232 -9.97 -17.89 -0.37
CA PHE A 232 -10.54 -17.21 -1.52
C PHE A 232 -12.01 -16.89 -1.29
N ASP A 233 -12.82 -17.84 -0.82
CA ASP A 233 -14.23 -17.61 -0.46
C ASP A 233 -14.37 -16.51 0.61
N GLU A 234 -13.51 -16.50 1.63
CA GLU A 234 -13.58 -15.56 2.76
C GLU A 234 -13.20 -14.11 2.39
N ILE A 235 -12.33 -13.92 1.39
CA ILE A 235 -11.88 -12.60 0.92
C ILE A 235 -12.56 -12.13 -0.37
N SER A 236 -13.27 -13.03 -1.04
CA SER A 236 -13.97 -12.79 -2.29
C SER A 236 -15.06 -11.72 -2.14
N LYS A 237 -15.26 -10.97 -3.22
CA LYS A 237 -16.29 -9.92 -3.31
C LYS A 237 -16.87 -9.87 -4.71
N PRO A 238 -18.12 -9.36 -4.82
CA PRO A 238 -18.70 -9.11 -6.12
C PRO A 238 -17.83 -8.18 -6.97
N GLU A 239 -17.67 -8.54 -8.24
CA GLU A 239 -16.87 -7.80 -9.19
C GLU A 239 -17.70 -7.45 -10.43
N PHE A 240 -17.59 -6.20 -10.86
CA PHE A 240 -18.10 -5.74 -12.14
C PHE A 240 -16.93 -5.63 -13.11
N VAL A 241 -17.00 -6.36 -14.22
CA VAL A 241 -15.99 -6.33 -15.28
C VAL A 241 -16.56 -5.62 -16.50
N SER A 242 -15.94 -4.51 -16.89
CA SER A 242 -16.29 -3.79 -18.12
C SER A 242 -15.23 -4.03 -19.18
N MET A 243 -15.65 -4.49 -20.35
CA MET A 243 -14.77 -4.83 -21.47
C MET A 243 -14.86 -3.75 -22.54
N TYR A 244 -13.71 -3.31 -23.03
CA TYR A 244 -13.59 -2.33 -24.11
C TYR A 244 -12.72 -2.88 -25.23
N SER A 245 -13.06 -2.56 -26.48
CA SER A 245 -12.08 -2.60 -27.57
C SER A 245 -11.23 -1.35 -27.56
N ILE A 246 -9.93 -1.55 -27.76
CA ILE A 246 -8.93 -0.48 -27.88
C ILE A 246 -8.54 -0.32 -29.35
N SER A 247 -8.51 0.91 -29.83
CA SER A 247 -7.79 1.29 -31.03
C SER A 247 -6.51 2.02 -30.67
N ARG A 248 -5.42 1.78 -31.42
CA ARG A 248 -4.11 2.43 -31.20
C ARG A 248 -3.59 2.18 -29.76
N VAL A 249 -3.46 0.90 -29.39
CA VAL A 249 -3.11 0.41 -28.04
C VAL A 249 -1.97 1.19 -27.39
N ASP A 250 -0.81 1.28 -28.03
CA ASP A 250 0.37 1.96 -27.46
C ASP A 250 0.07 3.42 -27.08
N LYS A 251 -0.67 4.12 -27.95
CA LYS A 251 -1.03 5.53 -27.72
C LYS A 251 -2.07 5.66 -26.61
N PHE A 252 -3.01 4.73 -26.53
CA PHE A 252 -3.98 4.70 -25.45
C PHE A 252 -3.28 4.47 -24.10
N LEU A 253 -2.41 3.46 -24.01
CA LEU A 253 -1.70 3.13 -22.78
C LEU A 253 -0.80 4.27 -22.28
N ASP A 254 -0.06 4.92 -23.19
CA ASP A 254 0.77 6.08 -22.84
C ASP A 254 -0.07 7.23 -22.25
N ILE A 255 -1.18 7.58 -22.91
CA ILE A 255 -2.09 8.62 -22.41
C ILE A 255 -2.75 8.19 -21.10
N PHE A 256 -3.24 6.95 -21.01
CA PHE A 256 -3.92 6.42 -19.83
C PHE A 256 -3.00 6.47 -18.61
N TYR A 257 -1.77 5.99 -18.74
CA TYR A 257 -0.80 5.96 -17.66
C TYR A 257 -0.35 7.37 -17.26
N ARG A 258 -0.11 8.25 -18.25
CA ARG A 258 0.23 9.66 -17.98
C ARG A 258 -0.88 10.37 -17.20
N ASP A 259 -2.13 10.11 -17.54
CA ASP A 259 -3.29 10.75 -16.93
C ASP A 259 -3.69 10.08 -15.59
N ASN A 260 -3.21 8.85 -15.33
CA ASN A 260 -3.47 8.08 -14.11
C ASN A 260 -2.16 7.60 -13.43
N PRO A 261 -1.25 8.53 -13.07
CA PRO A 261 0.08 8.18 -12.57
C PRO A 261 0.04 7.42 -11.24
N PHE A 262 -1.04 7.55 -10.47
CA PHE A 262 -1.27 6.86 -9.19
C PHE A 262 -1.62 5.37 -9.33
N THR A 263 -1.63 4.83 -10.55
CA THR A 263 -1.82 3.39 -10.78
C THR A 263 -0.50 2.66 -10.72
N LEU A 264 -0.47 1.53 -10.01
CA LEU A 264 0.66 0.62 -10.03
C LEU A 264 0.61 -0.15 -11.36
N LYS A 265 1.64 0.00 -12.19
CA LYS A 265 1.77 -0.71 -13.46
C LYS A 265 2.63 -1.96 -13.28
N SER A 266 2.12 -3.10 -13.75
CA SER A 266 2.84 -4.36 -13.86
C SER A 266 2.80 -4.84 -15.31
N ASP A 267 3.97 -5.19 -15.86
CA ASP A 267 4.05 -5.85 -17.15
C ASP A 267 3.80 -7.35 -16.95
N MET A 268 2.77 -7.88 -17.59
CA MET A 268 2.38 -9.29 -17.56
C MET A 268 2.80 -9.98 -18.87
N GLU A 269 2.79 -11.31 -18.91
CA GLU A 269 3.18 -12.05 -20.12
C GLU A 269 2.32 -11.68 -21.33
N ASN A 270 1.00 -11.61 -21.13
CA ASN A 270 0.03 -11.38 -22.20
C ASN A 270 -0.47 -9.93 -22.30
N GLY A 271 0.04 -9.02 -21.47
CA GLY A 271 -0.58 -7.71 -21.34
C GLY A 271 0.03 -6.75 -20.33
N THR A 272 -0.65 -5.62 -20.11
CA THR A 272 -0.30 -4.65 -19.07
C THR A 272 -1.39 -4.60 -18.01
N PHE A 273 -1.01 -4.78 -16.75
CA PHE A 273 -1.93 -4.73 -15.62
C PHE A 273 -1.72 -3.44 -14.81
N PHE A 274 -2.81 -2.80 -14.41
CA PHE A 274 -2.80 -1.61 -13.58
C PHE A 274 -3.67 -1.79 -12.35
N THR A 275 -3.11 -1.58 -11.17
CA THR A 275 -3.85 -1.57 -9.91
C THR A 275 -4.05 -0.15 -9.44
N ARG A 276 -5.29 0.21 -9.12
CA ARG A 276 -5.63 1.49 -8.49
C ARG A 276 -6.09 1.25 -7.06
N PHE A 277 -5.37 1.83 -6.11
CA PHE A 277 -5.76 1.82 -4.70
C PHE A 277 -6.76 2.93 -4.36
N ASN A 278 -7.43 2.79 -3.22
CA ASN A 278 -8.22 3.87 -2.63
C ASN A 278 -7.30 5.02 -2.18
N PHE A 279 -7.78 6.26 -2.35
CA PHE A 279 -7.06 7.46 -1.91
C PHE A 279 -7.15 7.72 -0.40
N ASN A 280 -7.88 6.88 0.34
CA ASN A 280 -7.94 6.90 1.79
C ASN A 280 -8.08 5.47 2.32
N ASN A 281 -7.78 5.31 3.62
CA ASN A 281 -7.89 4.04 4.34
C ASN A 281 -9.15 3.97 5.22
N ASP A 282 -10.26 4.60 4.83
CA ASP A 282 -11.47 4.62 5.66
C ASP A 282 -12.09 3.22 5.86
N HIS A 283 -11.82 2.28 4.95
CA HIS A 283 -12.27 0.90 5.09
C HIS A 283 -11.67 0.19 6.32
N VAL A 284 -10.52 0.67 6.85
CA VAL A 284 -9.87 0.14 8.07
C VAL A 284 -10.70 0.41 9.33
N LYS A 285 -11.69 1.31 9.27
CA LYS A 285 -12.61 1.58 10.40
C LYS A 285 -13.72 0.54 10.53
N ASN A 286 -13.83 -0.39 9.57
CA ASN A 286 -14.87 -1.41 9.61
C ASN A 286 -14.47 -2.54 10.55
N ASN A 287 -15.46 -3.11 11.25
CA ASN A 287 -15.26 -4.31 12.07
C ASN A 287 -14.71 -5.48 11.25
N VAL A 288 -15.05 -5.54 9.96
CA VAL A 288 -14.48 -6.51 9.02
C VAL A 288 -13.57 -5.76 8.05
N TYR A 289 -12.27 -5.96 8.21
CA TYR A 289 -11.25 -5.56 7.25
C TYR A 289 -11.01 -6.72 6.27
N VAL A 290 -10.83 -6.41 4.99
CA VAL A 290 -10.45 -7.38 3.94
C VAL A 290 -9.53 -6.65 2.98
N ILE A 291 -8.37 -7.22 2.66
CA ILE A 291 -7.31 -6.62 1.83
C ILE A 291 -7.80 -6.12 0.47
N ASN A 292 -8.74 -6.84 -0.15
CA ASN A 292 -9.34 -6.44 -1.42
C ASN A 292 -10.08 -5.08 -1.34
N ASN A 293 -10.38 -4.55 -0.14
CA ASN A 293 -10.97 -3.22 0.04
C ASN A 293 -9.95 -2.09 -0.16
N ASP A 294 -8.66 -2.40 -0.20
CA ASP A 294 -7.60 -1.43 -0.47
C ASP A 294 -7.63 -1.03 -1.95
N ILE A 295 -8.10 -1.95 -2.81
CA ILE A 295 -8.19 -1.78 -4.25
C ILE A 295 -9.50 -1.07 -4.63
N LYS A 296 -9.36 -0.02 -5.43
CA LYS A 296 -10.47 0.73 -6.01
C LYS A 296 -10.93 0.14 -7.33
N ALA A 297 -9.97 -0.21 -8.18
CA ALA A 297 -10.19 -0.79 -9.49
C ALA A 297 -8.91 -1.46 -9.99
N ILE A 298 -9.08 -2.43 -10.86
CA ILE A 298 -8.00 -3.03 -11.64
C ILE A 298 -8.28 -2.83 -13.13
N TYR A 299 -7.22 -2.68 -13.91
CA TYR A 299 -7.31 -2.54 -15.34
C TYR A 299 -6.34 -3.51 -15.99
N TYR A 300 -6.79 -4.24 -17.00
CA TYR A 300 -5.93 -5.16 -17.73
C TYR A 300 -6.04 -4.88 -19.21
N GLN A 301 -4.92 -4.64 -19.86
CA GLN A 301 -4.83 -4.56 -21.32
C GLN A 301 -4.27 -5.87 -21.84
N MET A 302 -5.00 -6.55 -22.71
CA MET A 302 -4.58 -7.76 -23.41
C MET A 302 -4.95 -7.65 -24.88
N GLY A 303 -3.98 -7.75 -25.79
CA GLY A 303 -4.20 -7.51 -27.22
C GLY A 303 -4.90 -6.17 -27.49
N ASN A 304 -6.06 -6.21 -28.15
CA ASN A 304 -6.89 -5.02 -28.43
C ASN A 304 -8.05 -4.87 -27.43
N GLU A 305 -7.97 -5.48 -26.25
CA GLU A 305 -9.00 -5.43 -25.22
C GLU A 305 -8.50 -4.74 -23.96
N PHE A 306 -9.39 -3.97 -23.34
CA PHE A 306 -9.17 -3.35 -22.03
C PHE A 306 -10.28 -3.80 -21.09
N PHE A 307 -9.89 -4.46 -20.02
CA PHE A 307 -10.77 -4.93 -18.97
C PHE A 307 -10.68 -3.97 -17.79
N VAL A 308 -11.82 -3.71 -17.15
CA VAL A 308 -11.90 -2.83 -15.98
C VAL A 308 -12.71 -3.54 -14.90
N GLY A 309 -12.02 -3.97 -13.84
CA GLY A 309 -12.62 -4.59 -12.66
C GLY A 309 -12.91 -3.55 -11.58
N THR A 310 -14.12 -3.56 -11.03
CA THR A 310 -14.54 -2.68 -9.94
C THR A 310 -15.43 -3.42 -8.93
N TYR A 311 -15.36 -3.06 -7.65
CA TYR A 311 -16.04 -3.78 -6.57
C TYR A 311 -17.32 -3.09 -6.06
N SER A 312 -17.83 -2.11 -6.80
CA SER A 312 -19.13 -1.50 -6.52
C SER A 312 -19.75 -0.90 -7.78
N ASP A 313 -21.07 -0.96 -7.88
CA ASP A 313 -21.81 -0.37 -9.00
C ASP A 313 -21.59 1.15 -9.14
N LYS A 314 -21.35 1.83 -8.00
CA LYS A 314 -21.01 3.25 -7.98
C LYS A 314 -19.67 3.51 -8.68
N ASP A 315 -18.65 2.71 -8.36
CA ASP A 315 -17.31 2.86 -8.92
C ASP A 315 -17.28 2.45 -10.39
N ARG A 316 -17.96 1.36 -10.76
CA ARG A 316 -18.21 0.97 -12.15
C ARG A 316 -18.73 2.14 -12.97
N LYS A 317 -19.87 2.71 -12.55
CA LYS A 317 -20.50 3.83 -13.28
C LYS A 317 -19.59 5.06 -13.37
N TYR A 318 -18.87 5.38 -12.30
CA TYR A 318 -17.98 6.53 -12.26
C TYR A 318 -16.76 6.34 -13.18
N ILE A 319 -16.08 5.20 -13.08
CA ILE A 319 -14.89 4.88 -13.87
C ILE A 319 -15.25 4.74 -15.34
N ASN A 320 -16.31 4.01 -15.68
CA ASN A 320 -16.75 3.86 -17.08
C ASN A 320 -17.10 5.21 -17.71
N LYS A 321 -17.75 6.10 -16.95
CA LYS A 321 -18.02 7.46 -17.42
C LYS A 321 -16.73 8.25 -17.66
N ILE A 322 -15.73 8.15 -16.79
CA ILE A 322 -14.43 8.82 -16.98
C ILE A 322 -13.73 8.29 -18.22
N LEU A 323 -13.66 6.96 -18.39
CA LEU A 323 -13.01 6.33 -19.53
C LEU A 323 -13.67 6.76 -20.85
N GLN A 324 -15.00 6.71 -20.90
CA GLN A 324 -15.80 7.13 -22.05
C GLN A 324 -15.66 8.64 -22.33
N CYS A 325 -15.54 9.50 -21.31
CA CYS A 325 -15.37 10.94 -21.53
C CYS A 325 -13.95 11.29 -22.02
N ASN A 326 -12.92 10.70 -21.41
CA ASN A 326 -11.54 11.09 -21.63
C ASN A 326 -10.88 10.33 -22.80
N TYR A 327 -11.34 9.12 -23.10
CA TYR A 327 -10.68 8.21 -24.04
C TYR A 327 -11.60 7.64 -25.12
N LYS A 328 -12.76 8.28 -25.40
CA LYS A 328 -13.69 7.87 -26.48
C LYS A 328 -13.07 7.67 -27.86
N GLU A 329 -11.94 8.32 -28.14
CA GLU A 329 -11.25 8.18 -29.44
C GLU A 329 -10.41 6.89 -29.52
N TYR A 330 -10.27 6.19 -28.40
CA TYR A 330 -9.46 4.99 -28.25
C TYR A 330 -10.27 3.79 -27.76
N LEU A 331 -11.31 4.02 -26.94
CA LEU A 331 -12.09 2.98 -26.30
C LEU A 331 -13.54 2.96 -26.80
N ASP A 332 -14.00 1.76 -27.16
CA ASP A 332 -15.41 1.47 -27.39
C ASP A 332 -15.84 0.37 -26.42
N ILE A 333 -16.92 0.58 -25.67
CA ILE A 333 -17.42 -0.42 -24.72
C ILE A 333 -18.07 -1.59 -25.47
N LYS A 334 -17.68 -2.80 -25.11
CA LYS A 334 -18.23 -4.04 -25.67
C LYS A 334 -19.33 -4.59 -24.78
N GLU A 335 -19.00 -4.85 -23.51
CA GLU A 335 -19.86 -5.56 -22.58
C GLU A 335 -19.55 -5.15 -21.13
N GLU A 336 -20.54 -5.34 -20.26
CA GLU A 336 -20.39 -5.22 -18.81
C GLU A 336 -20.97 -6.49 -18.17
N LEU A 337 -20.15 -7.15 -17.35
CA LEU A 337 -20.46 -8.40 -16.66
C LEU A 337 -20.46 -8.18 -15.15
N TYR A 338 -21.22 -9.01 -14.45
CA TYR A 338 -21.27 -9.05 -12.98
C TYR A 338 -20.97 -10.47 -12.52
N PHE A 339 -20.05 -10.58 -11.57
CA PHE A 339 -19.65 -11.81 -10.92
C PHE A 339 -19.90 -11.66 -9.41
N GLU A 340 -20.33 -12.74 -8.76
CA GLU A 340 -20.49 -12.76 -7.30
C GLU A 340 -19.14 -12.80 -6.58
N GLU A 341 -18.08 -13.17 -7.31
CA GLU A 341 -16.71 -13.36 -6.84
C GLU A 341 -15.73 -12.55 -7.69
N ASN A 342 -14.48 -12.45 -7.21
CA ASN A 342 -13.38 -11.87 -7.97
C ASN A 342 -13.02 -12.77 -9.16
N VAL A 343 -12.84 -12.21 -10.36
CA VAL A 343 -12.62 -12.98 -11.59
C VAL A 343 -11.50 -12.39 -12.44
N LEU A 344 -11.41 -11.06 -12.52
CA LEU A 344 -10.45 -10.42 -13.43
C LEU A 344 -9.00 -10.55 -12.96
N TYR A 345 -8.75 -10.56 -11.65
CA TYR A 345 -7.40 -10.82 -11.13
C TYR A 345 -6.97 -12.26 -11.45
N ASP A 346 -7.86 -13.23 -11.21
CA ASP A 346 -7.60 -14.64 -11.49
C ASP A 346 -7.39 -14.90 -12.98
N PHE A 347 -8.12 -14.21 -13.85
CA PHE A 347 -7.88 -14.23 -15.28
C PHE A 347 -6.47 -13.77 -15.65
N VAL A 348 -6.00 -12.67 -15.05
CA VAL A 348 -4.65 -12.15 -15.29
C VAL A 348 -3.57 -13.14 -14.86
N GLU A 349 -3.75 -13.80 -13.71
CA GLU A 349 -2.82 -14.81 -13.18
C GLU A 349 -2.90 -16.16 -13.90
N SER A 350 -4.03 -16.47 -14.56
CA SER A 350 -4.24 -17.77 -15.23
C SER A 350 -3.40 -17.99 -16.49
N GLU A 351 -2.72 -16.94 -16.98
CA GLU A 351 -2.03 -16.91 -18.28
C GLU A 351 -2.94 -17.21 -19.48
N SER A 352 -4.27 -17.25 -19.29
CA SER A 352 -5.22 -17.41 -20.39
C SER A 352 -5.15 -16.22 -21.35
N ASN A 353 -5.33 -16.51 -22.63
CA ASN A 353 -5.32 -15.52 -23.71
C ASN A 353 -6.72 -15.11 -24.16
N ASP A 354 -7.76 -15.72 -23.60
CA ASP A 354 -9.16 -15.43 -23.91
C ASP A 354 -9.97 -15.45 -22.62
N PHE A 355 -10.75 -14.39 -22.42
CA PHE A 355 -11.51 -14.20 -21.19
C PHE A 355 -12.72 -15.15 -21.11
N TYR A 356 -13.37 -15.47 -22.22
CA TYR A 356 -14.50 -16.39 -22.20
C TYR A 356 -14.05 -17.84 -22.07
N ASP A 357 -12.94 -18.22 -22.72
CA ASP A 357 -12.35 -19.56 -22.52
C ASP A 357 -11.89 -19.77 -21.07
N PHE A 358 -11.55 -18.71 -20.33
CA PHE A 358 -11.25 -18.78 -18.90
C PHE A 358 -12.51 -18.97 -18.02
N LEU A 359 -13.67 -18.45 -18.46
CA LEU A 359 -14.92 -18.57 -17.72
C LEU A 359 -15.62 -19.92 -17.91
N ASP A 360 -15.32 -20.64 -19.00
CA ASP A 360 -15.83 -21.97 -19.35
C ASP A 360 -15.08 -23.10 -18.61
#